data_AF-A0A9E5ZB13-F1
#
_entry.id   AF-A0A9E5ZB13-F1
#
_cell.length_a   1.000
_cell.length_b   1.000
_cell.length_c   1.000
_cell.angle_alpha   90.00
_cell.angle_beta   90.00
_cell.angle_gamma   90.00
#
_symmetry.space_group_name_H-M   'P 1'
#
loop_
_entity.id
_entity.type
_entity.pdbx_description
1 polymer ?
#
loop_
_entity_poly.entity_id
_entity_poly.type
_entity_poly.pdbx_seq_one_letter_code
_entity_poly.pdbx_strand_id
1 'polypeptide(L)'
;MVKSSISKVPFAISSRVADSLANGEYDPIFRQSVASGITSDDIVRWNGDITETEPSPPFNLELPNGKIYLGDGTNQAAEVTMSGDVTIDNAGATAIGASKVLTGNILDGTIVVGDLANAA
;
A
#
# COMPACT_ATOMS: atom_id res chain seq x y z
N MET A 1 -61.93 -0.90 -46.09
CA MET A 1 -60.62 -1.59 -46.18
C MET A 1 -60.08 -1.71 -44.77
N VAL A 2 -60.32 -2.85 -44.12
CA VAL A 2 -60.01 -3.06 -42.70
C VAL A 2 -58.92 -4.12 -42.59
N LYS A 3 -58.00 -3.86 -41.65
CA LYS A 3 -57.04 -4.76 -41.00
C LYS A 3 -55.61 -4.75 -41.57
N SER A 4 -54.85 -3.81 -41.00
CA SER A 4 -53.46 -3.99 -40.57
C SER A 4 -53.24 -5.41 -40.03
N SER A 5 -52.15 -6.06 -40.45
CA SER A 5 -51.65 -7.29 -39.84
C SER A 5 -50.17 -7.43 -40.15
N ILE A 6 -49.31 -6.82 -39.31
CA ILE A 6 -47.91 -7.23 -39.22
C ILE A 6 -47.89 -8.56 -38.47
N SER A 7 -48.02 -9.65 -39.25
CA SER A 7 -48.09 -11.01 -38.74
C SER A 7 -46.76 -11.42 -38.11
N LYS A 8 -46.74 -11.53 -36.78
CA LYS A 8 -45.91 -12.44 -35.97
C LYS A 8 -44.50 -12.73 -36.54
N VAL A 9 -43.57 -11.80 -36.37
CA VAL A 9 -42.23 -12.18 -35.93
C VAL A 9 -42.17 -11.90 -34.43
N PRO A 10 -41.98 -12.91 -33.56
CA PRO A 10 -42.08 -12.71 -32.12
C PRO A 10 -40.97 -11.84 -31.48
N PHE A 11 -40.13 -11.18 -32.28
CA PHE A 11 -39.27 -10.07 -31.84
C PHE A 11 -39.17 -9.03 -32.97
N ALA A 12 -40.07 -8.06 -33.02
CA ALA A 12 -39.85 -6.86 -33.81
C ALA A 12 -38.80 -6.01 -33.08
N ILE A 13 -37.66 -5.73 -33.72
CA ILE A 13 -36.76 -4.68 -33.24
C ILE A 13 -37.49 -3.34 -33.41
N SER A 14 -37.99 -2.78 -32.31
CA SER A 14 -38.38 -1.37 -32.25
C SER A 14 -37.12 -0.53 -32.47
N SER A 15 -36.88 -0.08 -33.70
CA SER A 15 -35.89 0.96 -33.98
C SER A 15 -36.57 2.33 -33.95
N ARG A 16 -35.75 3.37 -33.67
CA ARG A 16 -36.06 4.81 -33.49
C ARG A 16 -36.26 5.10 -31.99
N VAL A 17 -35.23 5.41 -31.23
CA VAL A 17 -34.16 6.40 -31.43
C VAL A 17 -32.84 5.68 -31.06
N ALA A 18 -31.65 6.25 -31.30
CA ALA A 18 -30.58 5.91 -30.38
C ALA A 18 -31.14 6.24 -28.99
N ASP A 19 -31.47 5.23 -28.18
CA ASP A 19 -31.72 5.48 -26.77
C ASP A 19 -30.45 6.17 -26.31
N SER A 20 -30.63 7.44 -25.94
CA SER A 20 -29.56 8.38 -25.74
C SER A 20 -28.50 7.70 -24.88
N LEU A 21 -27.26 7.62 -25.37
CA LEU A 21 -26.08 7.11 -24.64
C LEU A 21 -25.75 7.96 -23.40
N ALA A 22 -26.76 8.34 -22.61
CA ALA A 22 -26.66 9.33 -21.56
C ALA A 22 -27.37 8.95 -20.26
N ASN A 23 -28.08 7.81 -20.15
CA ASN A 23 -28.71 7.43 -18.88
C ASN A 23 -28.66 5.91 -18.58
N GLY A 24 -27.47 5.29 -18.67
CA GLY A 24 -27.21 3.95 -18.14
C GLY A 24 -27.79 2.76 -18.94
N GLU A 25 -27.30 1.56 -18.63
CA GLU A 25 -27.75 0.32 -19.27
C GLU A 25 -28.99 -0.26 -18.56
N TYR A 26 -30.02 -0.63 -19.33
CA TYR A 26 -31.31 -1.13 -18.82
C TYR A 26 -31.52 -2.65 -18.94
N ASP A 27 -30.55 -3.39 -19.49
CA ASP A 27 -30.65 -4.84 -19.62
C ASP A 27 -30.84 -5.51 -18.24
N PRO A 28 -31.92 -6.32 -18.05
CA PRO A 28 -32.17 -7.04 -16.81
C PRO A 28 -31.01 -7.94 -16.33
N ILE A 29 -30.19 -8.47 -17.24
CA ILE A 29 -29.02 -9.29 -16.88
C ILE A 29 -27.90 -8.40 -16.35
N PHE A 30 -27.60 -7.30 -17.04
CA PHE A 30 -26.59 -6.34 -16.61
C PHE A 30 -26.92 -5.78 -15.21
N ARG A 31 -28.16 -5.34 -14.98
CA ARG A 31 -28.61 -4.74 -13.70
C ARG A 31 -28.54 -5.69 -12.49
N GLN A 32 -28.44 -7.00 -12.70
CA GLN A 32 -28.27 -8.00 -11.63
C GLN A 32 -26.83 -8.48 -11.50
N SER A 33 -25.95 -8.05 -12.41
CA SER A 33 -24.56 -8.46 -12.42
C SER A 33 -23.73 -7.66 -11.42
N VAL A 34 -22.58 -8.22 -11.06
CA VAL A 34 -21.52 -7.52 -10.31
C VAL A 34 -20.98 -6.29 -11.06
N ALA A 35 -21.12 -6.25 -12.39
CA ALA A 35 -20.62 -5.17 -13.23
C ALA A 35 -21.48 -3.89 -13.13
N SER A 36 -22.79 -4.01 -12.85
CA SER A 36 -23.67 -2.83 -12.70
C SER A 36 -23.32 -1.95 -11.50
N GLY A 37 -22.59 -2.50 -10.52
CA GLY A 37 -22.15 -1.76 -9.34
C GLY A 37 -20.80 -1.06 -9.52
N ILE A 38 -20.10 -1.30 -10.64
CA ILE A 38 -18.81 -0.66 -10.90
C ILE A 38 -19.07 0.76 -11.38
N THR A 39 -18.59 1.71 -10.59
CA THR A 39 -18.71 3.15 -10.84
C THR A 39 -17.40 3.73 -11.34
N SER A 40 -17.44 4.99 -11.81
CA SER A 40 -16.21 5.74 -12.09
C SER A 40 -15.29 5.86 -10.87
N ASP A 41 -15.85 5.88 -9.65
CA ASP A 41 -15.07 5.92 -8.41
C ASP A 41 -14.31 4.61 -8.18
N ASP A 42 -14.89 3.46 -8.52
CA ASP A 42 -14.21 2.16 -8.42
C ASP A 42 -13.02 2.10 -9.40
N ILE A 43 -13.21 2.60 -10.62
CA ILE A 43 -12.14 2.68 -11.64
C ILE A 43 -11.05 3.66 -11.19
N VAL A 44 -11.41 4.81 -10.62
CA VAL A 44 -10.45 5.79 -10.08
C VAL A 44 -9.65 5.21 -8.91
N ARG A 45 -10.28 4.42 -8.04
CA ARG A 45 -9.58 3.75 -6.92
C ARG A 45 -8.59 2.71 -7.41
N TRP A 46 -8.96 1.87 -8.38
CA TRP A 46 -8.02 0.91 -8.99
C TRP A 46 -6.90 1.63 -9.75
N ASN A 47 -7.22 2.69 -10.48
CA ASN A 47 -6.21 3.50 -11.15
C ASN A 47 -5.29 4.22 -10.17
N GLY A 48 -5.79 4.69 -9.03
CA GLY A 48 -4.99 5.28 -7.97
C GLY A 48 -4.03 4.28 -7.31
N ASP A 49 -4.46 3.02 -7.17
CA ASP A 49 -3.62 1.91 -6.67
C ASP A 49 -2.45 1.58 -7.61
N ILE A 50 -2.60 1.80 -8.92
CA ILE A 50 -1.54 1.56 -9.92
C ILE A 50 -0.71 2.81 -10.26
N THR A 51 -1.19 4.01 -9.96
CA THR A 51 -0.49 5.29 -10.17
C THR A 51 -0.44 6.07 -8.87
N GLU A 52 0.45 5.64 -7.97
CA GLU A 52 0.69 6.17 -6.63
C GLU A 52 0.86 7.70 -6.59
N THR A 53 -0.25 8.44 -6.59
CA THR A 53 -0.28 9.90 -6.45
C THR A 53 -1.26 10.35 -5.35
N GLU A 54 -2.04 9.41 -4.81
CA GLU A 54 -2.78 9.57 -3.56
C GLU A 54 -2.37 8.41 -2.66
N PRO A 55 -2.19 8.62 -1.34
CA PRO A 55 -1.79 7.55 -0.44
C PRO A 55 -2.96 6.56 -0.31
N SER A 56 -2.99 5.53 -1.16
CA SER A 56 -3.38 4.21 -0.67
C SER A 56 -2.46 3.90 0.52
N PRO A 57 -2.93 3.29 1.63
CA PRO A 57 -2.00 2.84 2.66
C PRO A 57 -1.09 1.81 1.98
N PRO A 58 0.16 2.15 1.66
CA PRO A 58 0.87 1.34 0.69
C PRO A 58 1.56 0.20 1.44
N PHE A 59 1.55 -0.99 0.85
CA PHE A 59 2.63 -1.96 1.09
C PHE A 59 3.92 -1.55 0.37
N ASN A 60 3.96 -0.38 -0.26
CA ASN A 60 5.18 0.38 -0.45
C ASN A 60 5.61 0.86 0.96
N LEU A 61 6.77 0.39 1.40
CA LEU A 61 7.36 0.80 2.66
C LEU A 61 8.53 1.73 2.33
N GLU A 62 8.22 2.94 1.84
CA GLU A 62 9.25 3.95 1.56
C GLU A 62 9.85 4.42 2.88
N LEU A 63 11.10 4.01 3.15
CA LEU A 63 11.83 4.38 4.36
C LEU A 63 12.97 5.34 3.99
N PRO A 64 12.93 6.60 4.45
CA PRO A 64 14.01 7.55 4.20
C PRO A 64 15.35 7.05 4.75
N ASN A 65 16.46 7.44 4.11
CA ASN A 65 17.80 7.02 4.52
C ASN A 65 18.07 7.35 6.00
N GLY A 66 18.62 6.37 6.73
CA GLY A 66 18.93 6.51 8.16
C GLY A 66 17.73 6.44 9.11
N LYS A 67 16.56 6.02 8.62
CA LYS A 67 15.38 5.68 9.44
C LYS A 67 15.21 4.17 9.55
N ILE A 68 14.48 3.75 10.58
CA ILE A 68 13.99 2.38 10.79
C ILE A 68 12.51 2.41 11.17
N TYR A 69 11.76 1.35 10.89
CA TYR A 69 10.42 1.20 11.46
C TYR A 69 10.51 0.58 12.86
N LEU A 70 9.92 1.26 13.83
CA LEU A 70 9.76 0.77 15.20
C LEU A 70 8.31 0.96 15.63
N GLY A 71 7.86 0.16 16.61
CA GLY A 71 6.55 0.38 17.23
C GLY A 71 6.51 1.70 18.01
N ASP A 72 5.47 2.49 17.82
CA ASP A 72 5.17 3.66 18.63
C ASP A 72 4.43 3.28 19.94
N GLY A 73 4.13 4.27 20.78
CA GLY A 73 3.39 4.08 22.03
C GLY A 73 1.95 3.57 21.86
N THR A 74 1.47 3.45 20.62
CA THR A 74 0.15 2.94 20.24
C THR A 74 0.22 1.57 19.55
N ASN A 75 1.42 0.95 19.50
CA ASN A 75 1.72 -0.31 18.80
C ASN A 75 1.61 -0.22 17.27
N GLN A 76 1.82 0.96 16.68
CA GLN A 76 1.88 1.12 15.22
C GLN A 76 3.32 1.30 14.75
N ALA A 77 3.66 0.80 13.56
CA ALA A 77 4.97 1.03 12.96
C ALA A 77 5.12 2.51 12.60
N ALA A 78 6.19 3.12 13.10
CA ALA A 78 6.54 4.50 12.85
C ALA A 78 8.01 4.60 12.45
N GLU A 79 8.34 5.56 11.58
CA GLU A 79 9.71 5.84 11.18
C GLU A 79 10.46 6.54 12.32
N VAL A 80 11.59 5.97 12.71
CA VAL A 80 12.41 6.48 13.80
C VAL A 80 13.82 6.76 13.29
N THR A 81 14.33 7.95 13.62
CA THR A 81 15.75 8.25 13.40
C THR A 81 16.56 7.48 14.42
N MET A 82 17.53 6.71 13.95
CA MET A 82 18.42 6.02 14.88
C MET A 82 19.23 7.01 15.71
N SER A 83 19.25 6.79 17.02
CA SER A 83 19.96 7.62 17.98
C SER A 83 20.46 6.76 19.14
N GLY A 84 21.50 7.23 19.83
CA GLY A 84 22.10 6.54 20.96
C GLY A 84 23.56 6.17 20.73
N ASP A 85 23.97 5.07 21.37
CA ASP A 85 25.36 4.63 21.43
C ASP A 85 25.74 3.66 20.33
N VAL A 86 24.75 3.01 19.71
CA VAL A 86 24.94 2.10 18.57
C VAL A 86 24.45 2.79 17.30
N THR A 87 25.30 2.78 16.27
CA THR A 87 24.96 3.20 14.91
C THR A 87 24.72 1.96 14.05
N ILE A 88 23.73 2.00 13.16
CA ILE A 88 23.61 1.04 12.05
C ILE A 88 23.87 1.78 10.74
N ASP A 89 24.50 1.12 9.78
CA ASP A 89 24.53 1.61 8.40
C ASP A 89 23.37 1.05 7.56
N ASN A 90 23.28 1.52 6.32
CA ASN A 90 22.24 1.09 5.38
C ASN A 90 22.44 -0.34 4.84
N ALA A 91 23.55 -1.01 5.15
CA ALA A 91 23.80 -2.41 4.87
C ALA A 91 23.44 -3.32 6.07
N GLY A 92 22.99 -2.73 7.18
CA GLY A 92 22.63 -3.44 8.41
C GLY A 92 23.82 -3.73 9.33
N ALA A 93 25.01 -3.18 9.07
CA ALA A 93 26.15 -3.33 9.96
C ALA A 93 26.00 -2.40 11.18
N THR A 94 26.15 -2.97 12.37
CA THR A 94 26.09 -2.23 13.63
C THR A 94 27.48 -1.96 14.19
N ALA A 95 27.70 -0.75 14.71
CA ALA A 95 28.90 -0.39 15.45
C ALA A 95 28.54 0.41 16.71
N ILE A 96 29.35 0.26 17.76
CA ILE A 96 29.29 1.18 18.90
C ILE A 96 30.01 2.46 18.51
N GLY A 97 29.40 3.61 18.79
CA GLY A 97 29.98 4.92 18.52
C GLY A 97 31.29 5.14 19.30
N ALA A 98 32.09 6.09 18.82
CA ALA A 98 33.31 6.48 19.51
C ALA A 98 33.02 6.95 20.95
N SER A 99 33.83 6.50 21.90
CA SER A 99 33.76 6.90 23.31
C SER A 99 32.42 6.60 24.00
N LYS A 100 31.63 5.66 23.49
CA LYS A 100 30.34 5.28 24.11
C LYS A 100 30.46 4.26 25.23
N VAL A 101 31.51 3.43 25.22
CA VAL A 101 31.83 2.53 26.33
C VAL A 101 32.67 3.30 27.34
N LEU A 102 32.07 3.64 28.47
CA LEU A 102 32.71 4.33 29.59
C LEU A 102 33.13 3.34 30.67
N THR A 103 34.00 3.78 31.60
CA THR A 103 34.44 2.95 32.74
C THR A 103 33.26 2.38 33.53
N GLY A 104 32.18 3.15 33.73
CA GLY A 104 31.00 2.69 34.46
C GLY A 104 30.19 1.60 33.74
N ASN A 105 30.41 1.37 32.44
CA ASN A 105 29.78 0.26 31.70
C ASN A 105 30.54 -1.06 31.90
N ILE A 106 31.76 -0.99 32.43
CA ILE A 106 32.64 -2.12 32.62
C ILE A 106 32.59 -2.47 34.11
N LEU A 107 32.22 -3.71 34.42
CA LEU A 107 32.28 -4.18 35.80
C LEU A 107 33.75 -4.49 36.16
N ASP A 108 34.14 -4.12 37.38
CA ASP A 108 35.50 -4.37 37.84
C ASP A 108 35.84 -5.87 37.82
N GLY A 109 37.00 -6.20 37.25
CA GLY A 109 37.50 -7.57 37.17
C GLY A 109 36.83 -8.46 36.11
N THR A 110 35.86 -7.97 35.32
CA THR A 110 35.25 -8.79 34.25
C THR A 110 36.01 -8.76 32.95
N ILE A 111 36.82 -7.72 32.71
CA ILE A 111 37.77 -7.71 31.60
C ILE A 111 38.98 -8.51 32.03
N VAL A 112 39.11 -9.74 31.52
CA VAL A 112 40.27 -10.58 31.81
C VAL A 112 41.41 -10.24 30.85
N VAL A 113 42.65 -10.58 31.22
CA VAL A 113 43.84 -10.33 30.37
C VAL A 113 43.68 -10.97 28.98
N GLY A 114 42.94 -12.07 28.87
CA GLY A 114 42.63 -12.71 27.59
C GLY A 114 41.76 -11.86 26.65
N ASP A 115 40.93 -10.97 27.19
CA ASP A 115 40.05 -10.08 26.41
C ASP A 115 40.82 -8.87 25.86
N LEU A 116 41.95 -8.52 26.48
CA LEU A 116 42.79 -7.38 26.11
C LEU A 116 43.71 -7.66 24.93
N ALA A 117 43.45 -8.72 24.15
CA ALA A 117 44.35 -9.24 23.13
C ALA A 117 44.97 -8.13 22.27
N ASN A 118 46.18 -7.71 22.64
CA ASN A 118 47.02 -6.83 21.86
C ASN A 118 47.62 -7.70 20.77
N ALA A 119 46.93 -7.79 19.63
CA ALA A 119 47.49 -8.38 18.43
C ALA A 119 48.86 -7.73 18.20
N ALA A 120 49.91 -8.52 18.38
CA ALA A 120 51.24 -8.19 17.90
C ALA A 120 51.23 -8.10 16.38
#